data_AF-A0A521VGC4-F1
#
_entry.id   AF-A0A521VGC4-F1
#
_cell.length_a   1.000
_cell.length_b   1.000
_cell.length_c   1.000
_cell.angle_alpha   90.00
_cell.angle_beta   90.00
_cell.angle_gamma   90.00
#
_symmetry.space_group_name_H-M   'P 1'
#
loop_
_entity.id
_entity.type
_entity.pdbx_description
1 polymer ?
#
loop_
_entity_poly.entity_id
_entity_poly.type
_entity_poly.pdbx_seq_one_letter_code
_entity_poly.pdbx_strand_id
1 'polypeptide(L)' 'RIAIDAALAREAMQLADVRTKREAVDVALRRFVQYGRQRRLLELHGTGGVREGYEYKKVRSAK' A
#
# COMPACT_ATOMS: atom_id res chain seq x y z
N ARG A 1 -8.12 -7.55 24.14
CA ARG A 1 -9.17 -6.80 23.41
C ARG A 1 -8.53 -5.51 22.91
N ILE A 2 -8.45 -5.28 21.61
CA ILE A 2 -7.94 -4.00 21.07
C ILE A 2 -9.09 -2.99 21.17
N ALA A 3 -8.85 -1.86 21.83
CA ALA A 3 -9.80 -0.76 21.83
C ALA A 3 -9.67 -0.01 20.50
N ILE A 4 -10.75 0.05 19.73
CA ILE A 4 -10.82 0.79 18.47
C ILE A 4 -11.86 1.89 18.66
N ASP A 5 -11.49 3.11 18.32
CA ASP A 5 -12.42 4.24 18.34
C ASP A 5 -13.61 3.98 17.40
N ALA A 6 -14.83 4.18 17.91
CA ALA A 6 -16.05 3.84 17.20
C ALA A 6 -16.38 4.81 16.06
N ALA A 7 -15.87 6.04 16.10
CA ALA A 7 -15.98 6.98 14.98
C ALA A 7 -14.99 6.59 13.88
N LEU A 8 -13.74 6.31 14.22
CA LEU A 8 -12.72 5.87 13.26
C LEU A 8 -13.12 4.58 12.56
N ALA A 9 -13.69 3.61 13.29
CA ALA A 9 -14.19 2.36 12.69
C ALA A 9 -15.33 2.61 11.70
N ARG A 10 -16.22 3.57 11.98
CA ARG A 10 -17.33 3.93 11.07
C ARG A 10 -16.81 4.62 9.81
N GLU A 11 -15.87 5.53 9.96
CA GLU A 11 -15.23 6.21 8.83
C GLU A 11 -14.48 5.20 7.94
N ALA A 12 -13.71 4.28 8.55
CA ALA A 12 -13.04 3.21 7.82
C ALA A 12 -14.03 2.30 7.08
N MET A 13 -15.18 1.99 7.68
CA MET A 13 -16.25 1.22 7.02
C MET A 13 -16.84 1.96 5.82
N GLN A 14 -17.05 3.28 5.92
CA GLN A 14 -17.55 4.11 4.81
C GLN A 14 -16.54 4.20 3.67
N LEU A 15 -15.26 4.44 3.98
CA LEU A 15 -14.18 4.53 2.98
C LEU A 15 -13.84 3.19 2.32
N ALA A 16 -14.13 2.08 3.00
CA ALA A 16 -13.91 0.74 2.48
C ALA A 16 -15.16 0.14 1.81
N ASP A 17 -16.32 0.79 1.95
CA ASP A 17 -17.64 0.31 1.51
C ASP A 17 -17.95 -1.12 2.02
N VAL A 18 -17.82 -1.31 3.34
CA VAL A 18 -18.01 -2.62 3.99
C VAL A 18 -19.07 -2.58 5.08
N ARG A 19 -19.68 -3.75 5.34
CA ARG A 19 -20.82 -3.87 6.27
C ARG A 19 -20.39 -4.17 7.70
N THR A 20 -19.18 -4.71 7.90
CA THR A 20 -18.72 -5.14 9.22
C THR A 20 -17.42 -4.45 9.65
N LYS A 21 -17.28 -4.26 10.98
CA LYS A 21 -16.03 -3.75 11.58
C LYS A 21 -14.83 -4.66 11.29
N ARG A 22 -15.05 -5.98 11.22
CA ARG A 22 -14.01 -6.97 10.90
C ARG A 22 -13.43 -6.74 9.50
N GLU A 23 -14.30 -6.52 8.52
CA GLU A 23 -13.87 -6.22 7.14
C GLU A 23 -13.13 -4.89 7.06
N ALA A 24 -13.60 -3.85 7.76
CA ALA A 24 -12.92 -2.56 7.78
C ALA A 24 -11.50 -2.68 8.37
N VAL A 25 -11.34 -3.48 9.43
CA VAL A 25 -10.02 -3.76 10.03
C VAL A 25 -9.11 -4.52 9.06
N ASP A 26 -9.61 -5.56 8.37
CA ASP A 26 -8.81 -6.30 7.38
C ASP A 26 -8.35 -5.37 6.23
N VAL A 27 -9.25 -4.57 5.68
CA VAL A 27 -8.92 -3.61 4.62
C VAL A 27 -7.90 -2.58 5.10
N ALA A 28 -8.09 -2.01 6.29
CA ALA A 28 -7.18 -1.03 6.87
C ALA A 28 -5.77 -1.62 7.07
N LEU A 29 -5.66 -2.85 7.60
CA LEU A 29 -4.37 -3.52 7.81
C LEU A 29 -3.67 -3.81 6.49
N ARG A 30 -4.39 -4.28 5.46
CA ARG A 30 -3.81 -4.50 4.12
C ARG A 30 -3.28 -3.21 3.53
N ARG A 31 -4.06 -2.12 3.59
CA ARG A 31 -3.64 -0.79 3.11
C ARG A 31 -2.43 -0.27 3.88
N PHE A 32 -2.39 -0.44 5.20
CA PHE A 32 -1.26 -0.02 6.02
C PHE A 32 0.04 -0.76 5.66
N VAL A 33 -0.03 -2.09 5.52
CA VAL A 33 1.12 -2.90 5.11
C VAL A 33 1.58 -2.52 3.70
N GLN A 34 0.65 -2.32 2.77
CA GLN A 34 0.98 -1.90 1.40
C GLN A 34 1.65 -0.52 1.38
N TYR A 35 1.11 0.44 2.12
CA TYR A 35 1.68 1.77 2.26
C TYR A 35 3.09 1.74 2.86
N GLY A 36 3.31 0.92 3.90
CA GLY A 36 4.65 0.71 4.47
C GLY A 36 5.64 0.13 3.46
N ARG A 37 5.22 -0.87 2.67
CA ARG A 37 6.05 -1.43 1.58
C ARG A 37 6.38 -0.41 0.50
N GLN A 38 5.42 0.45 0.13
CA GLN A 38 5.64 1.51 -0.84
C GLN A 38 6.60 2.59 -0.32
N ARG A 39 6.50 2.98 0.94
CA ARG A 39 7.47 3.91 1.56
C ARG A 39 8.88 3.34 1.52
N ARG A 40 9.04 2.04 1.71
CA ARG A 40 10.34 1.36 1.56
C ARG A 40 10.90 1.46 0.13
N LEU A 41 10.05 1.56 -0.90
CA LEU A 41 10.53 1.83 -2.26
C LEU A 41 11.09 3.24 -2.41
N LEU A 42 10.55 4.23 -1.68
CA LEU A 42 11.13 5.58 -1.65
C LEU A 42 12.50 5.60 -0.97
N GLU A 43 12.77 4.69 -0.04
CA GLU A 43 14.11 4.53 0.56
C GLU A 43 15.15 4.03 -0.46
N LEU A 44 14.73 3.36 -1.54
CA LEU A 44 15.62 2.95 -2.64
C LEU A 44 16.01 4.13 -3.55
N HIS A 45 15.37 5.30 -3.37
CA HIS A 45 15.70 6.50 -4.11
C HIS A 45 17.09 7.02 -3.68
N GLY A 46 18.07 6.90 -4.57
CA GLY A 46 19.45 7.34 -4.31
C GLY A 46 20.43 6.22 -3.90
N THR A 47 19.96 4.98 -3.70
CA THR A 47 20.83 3.84 -3.31
C THR A 47 21.45 3.11 -4.52
N GLY A 48 21.67 3.79 -5.64
CA GLY A 48 22.27 3.20 -6.86
C GLY A 48 21.29 2.51 -7.82
N GLY A 49 20.00 2.45 -7.47
CA GLY A 49 18.88 2.19 -8.39
C GLY A 49 19.10 1.15 -9.49
N VAL A 50 18.85 1.58 -10.74
CA VAL A 50 18.78 0.76 -11.95
C VAL A 50 20.18 0.26 -12.33
N ARG A 51 20.30 -1.04 -12.63
CA ARG A 51 21.55 -1.66 -13.13
C ARG A 51 22.16 -0.83 -14.26
N GLU A 52 23.48 -0.61 -14.18
CA GLU A 52 24.24 0.02 -15.25
C GLU A 52 24.07 -0.77 -16.57
N GLY A 53 23.61 -0.09 -17.61
CA GLY A 53 23.25 -0.70 -18.91
C GLY A 53 21.83 -1.26 -19.02
N TYR A 54 20.91 -0.91 -18.11
CA TYR A 54 19.49 -1.25 -18.26
C TYR A 54 18.82 -0.44 -19.39
N GLU A 55 18.55 -1.10 -20.51
CA GLU A 55 17.92 -0.52 -21.69
C GLU A 55 16.38 -0.57 -21.62
N TYR A 56 15.77 0.40 -20.92
CA TYR A 56 14.31 0.47 -20.76
C TYR A 56 13.52 0.53 -22.10
N LYS A 57 14.16 1.02 -23.17
CA LYS A 57 13.55 1.08 -24.52
C LYS A 57 13.36 -0.31 -25.15
N LYS A 58 14.25 -1.27 -24.86
CA LYS A 58 14.15 -2.65 -25.38
C LYS A 58 12.94 -3.39 -24.81
N VAL A 59 12.57 -3.08 -23.57
CA VAL A 59 11.43 -3.70 -22.88
C VAL A 59 10.09 -3.14 -23.36
N ARG A 60 10.03 -1.84 -23.70
CA ARG A 60 8.79 -1.17 -24.14
C ARG A 60 8.38 -1.53 -25.57
N SER A 61 9.35 -1.86 -26.42
CA SER A 61 9.12 -2.19 -27.83
C SER A 61 8.87 -3.68 -28.08
N ALA A 62 8.96 -4.52 -27.06
CA ALA A 62 8.73 -5.97 -27.14
C ALA A 62 7.26 -6.36 -26.91
N LYS A 63 6.33 -5.41 -27.07
CA LYS A 63 4.89 -5.63 -26.92
C LYS A 63 4.16 -5.30 -28.21
#